data_AF-A0A5D2DEX6-F1
#
_entry.id   AF-A0A5D2DEX6-F1
#
_cell.length_a   1.000
_cell.length_b   1.000
_cell.length_c   1.000
_cell.angle_alpha   90.00
_cell.angle_beta   90.00
_cell.angle_gamma   90.00
#
_symmetry.space_group_name_H-M   'P 1'
#
loop_
_entity.id
_entity.type
_entity.pdbx_description
1 polymer ?
#
loop_
_entity_poly.entity_id
_entity_poly.type
_entity_poly.pdbx_seq_one_letter_code
_entity_poly.pdbx_strand_id
1 'polypeptide(L)'
;MRRNVKKEKQTDKGDASAEPVRTKVAGVGRDESADVESNQPNREEDATDRRVLCSKYLAVMTKISDAREEISNVDSNKFNIIINEVDNLHQQG
;
A
#
# COMPACT_ATOMS: atom_id res chain seq x y z
N MET A 1 37.44 -47.78 -41.79
CA MET A 1 38.28 -46.94 -40.90
C MET A 1 37.54 -46.74 -39.57
N ARG A 2 37.95 -47.46 -38.50
CA ARG A 2 37.34 -47.34 -37.16
C ARG A 2 38.00 -46.18 -36.42
N ARG A 3 37.23 -45.23 -35.90
CA ARG A 3 37.73 -44.17 -35.00
C ARG A 3 37.00 -44.29 -33.66
N ASN A 4 37.80 -44.59 -32.63
CA ASN A 4 37.38 -44.64 -31.24
C ASN A 4 37.58 -43.23 -30.67
N VAL A 5 36.55 -42.62 -30.10
CA VAL A 5 36.70 -41.38 -29.31
C VAL A 5 36.64 -41.74 -27.84
N LYS A 6 37.76 -41.44 -27.18
CA LYS A 6 38.06 -41.62 -25.76
C LYS A 6 37.22 -40.66 -24.94
N LYS A 7 36.66 -41.16 -23.85
CA LYS A 7 35.92 -40.44 -22.81
C LYS A 7 36.87 -39.46 -22.11
N GLU A 8 36.48 -38.20 -21.97
CA GLU A 8 37.08 -37.29 -20.98
C GLU A 8 35.97 -36.63 -20.15
N LYS A 9 36.19 -36.70 -18.85
CA LYS A 9 35.36 -36.22 -17.77
C LYS A 9 36.00 -34.92 -17.31
N GLN A 10 35.29 -33.80 -17.40
CA GLN A 10 35.65 -32.63 -16.62
C GLN A 10 34.41 -31.99 -16.02
N THR A 11 34.39 -32.06 -14.70
CA THR A 11 33.59 -31.28 -13.77
C THR A 11 34.02 -29.83 -13.86
N ASP A 12 33.08 -28.89 -13.92
CA ASP A 12 33.30 -27.61 -13.27
C ASP A 12 32.01 -27.13 -12.60
N LYS A 13 32.15 -26.84 -11.32
CA LYS A 13 31.13 -26.39 -10.39
C LYS A 13 31.37 -24.88 -10.25
N GLY A 14 30.61 -24.08 -10.99
CA GLY A 14 30.40 -22.66 -10.72
C GLY A 14 28.90 -22.41 -10.72
N ASP A 15 28.31 -21.56 -9.89
CA ASP A 15 28.84 -20.64 -8.90
C ASP A 15 27.70 -20.39 -7.91
N ALA A 16 28.10 -20.01 -6.71
CA ALA A 16 27.34 -19.77 -5.51
C ALA A 16 26.06 -18.93 -5.71
N SER A 17 24.98 -19.43 -5.11
CA SER A 17 24.17 -18.69 -4.14
C SER A 17 24.09 -17.17 -4.33
N ALA A 18 23.27 -16.70 -5.26
CA ALA A 18 22.76 -15.34 -5.21
C ALA A 18 21.54 -15.31 -4.28
N GLU A 19 21.79 -15.35 -2.96
CA GLU A 19 20.81 -14.83 -2.00
C GLU A 19 20.76 -13.31 -2.16
N PRO A 20 19.57 -12.70 -2.31
CA PRO A 20 19.46 -11.24 -2.24
C PRO A 20 19.75 -10.82 -0.79
N VAL A 21 20.97 -10.35 -0.55
CA VAL A 21 21.38 -9.72 0.71
C VAL A 21 20.54 -8.47 0.89
N ARG A 22 19.39 -8.64 1.58
CA ARG A 22 18.57 -7.54 2.06
C ARG A 22 19.39 -6.81 3.10
N THR A 23 20.11 -5.78 2.66
CA THR A 23 20.82 -4.85 3.54
C THR A 23 19.77 -4.13 4.36
N LYS A 24 19.54 -4.65 5.55
CA LYS A 24 18.84 -4.01 6.66
C LYS A 24 19.62 -2.76 7.04
N VAL A 25 19.25 -1.63 6.44
CA VAL A 25 19.62 -0.31 6.95
C VAL A 25 18.99 -0.19 8.32
N ALA A 26 19.84 -0.29 9.35
CA ALA A 26 19.50 0.11 10.70
C ALA A 26 19.23 1.61 10.68
N GLY A 27 17.95 1.97 10.61
CA GLY A 27 17.51 3.33 10.89
C GLY A 27 17.93 3.68 12.30
N VAL A 28 18.82 4.68 12.39
CA VAL A 28 19.33 5.30 13.61
C VAL A 28 18.18 5.54 14.59
N GLY A 29 18.36 5.01 15.81
CA GLY A 29 17.43 5.18 16.92
C GLY A 29 17.17 6.66 17.16
N ARG A 30 15.91 7.04 17.04
CA ARG A 30 15.41 8.34 17.50
C ARG A 30 15.05 8.15 18.96
N ASP A 31 16.00 8.49 19.82
CA ASP A 31 15.88 8.49 21.27
C ASP A 31 14.72 9.40 21.72
N GLU A 32 13.86 8.79 22.52
CA GLU A 32 13.04 9.32 23.61
C GLU A 32 12.50 10.76 23.51
N SER A 33 11.17 10.88 23.34
CA SER A 33 10.41 11.86 24.12
C SER A 33 8.91 11.57 24.11
N ALA A 34 8.42 11.32 25.32
CA ALA A 34 7.04 11.31 25.76
C ALA A 34 6.17 10.15 25.22
N ASP A 35 6.45 8.95 25.74
CA ASP A 35 5.38 8.03 26.12
C ASP A 35 4.52 8.71 27.20
N VAL A 36 3.60 9.56 26.76
CA VAL A 36 2.41 9.85 27.55
C VAL A 36 1.42 8.78 27.13
N GLU A 37 1.51 7.63 27.78
CA GLU A 37 0.43 6.66 27.89
C GLU A 37 -0.72 7.34 28.67
N SER A 38 -1.36 8.32 28.04
CA SER A 38 -2.69 8.72 28.40
C SER A 38 -3.60 7.64 27.83
N ASN A 39 -3.85 6.61 28.64
CA ASN A 39 -4.90 5.61 28.44
C ASN A 39 -6.27 6.30 28.61
N GLN A 40 -6.54 7.30 27.77
CA GLN A 40 -7.80 8.00 27.72
C GLN A 40 -8.71 7.25 26.74
N PRO A 41 -9.88 6.75 27.19
CA PRO A 41 -10.81 6.01 26.34
C PRO A 41 -11.22 6.83 25.09
N ASN A 42 -11.28 8.15 25.21
CA ASN A 42 -11.57 9.07 24.10
C ASN A 42 -10.53 9.02 22.97
N ARG A 43 -9.26 8.67 23.23
CA ARG A 43 -8.21 8.67 22.18
C ARG A 43 -8.39 7.51 21.21
N GLU A 44 -8.84 6.37 21.71
CA GLU A 44 -9.12 5.17 20.90
C GLU A 44 -10.38 5.37 20.07
N GLU A 45 -11.41 5.99 20.65
CA GLU A 45 -12.64 6.40 19.95
C GLU A 45 -12.31 7.40 18.82
N ASP A 46 -11.57 8.47 19.11
CA ASP A 46 -11.12 9.45 18.11
C ASP A 46 -10.20 8.85 17.02
N ALA A 47 -9.36 7.87 17.36
CA ALA A 47 -8.58 7.13 16.37
C ALA A 47 -9.46 6.23 15.48
N THR A 48 -10.50 5.63 16.06
CA THR A 48 -11.46 4.77 15.35
C THR A 48 -12.33 5.61 14.42
N ASP A 49 -12.85 6.74 14.88
CA ASP A 49 -13.67 7.65 14.09
C ASP A 49 -12.90 8.22 12.90
N ARG A 50 -11.64 8.64 13.11
CA ARG A 50 -10.74 9.03 12.01
C ARG A 50 -10.51 7.90 11.01
N ARG A 51 -10.32 6.65 11.48
CA ARG A 51 -10.15 5.50 10.59
C ARG A 51 -11.40 5.24 9.75
N VAL A 52 -12.58 5.34 10.37
CA VAL A 52 -13.87 5.20 9.67
C VAL A 52 -14.03 6.31 8.64
N LEU A 53 -13.73 7.56 8.99
CA LEU A 53 -13.79 8.70 8.06
C LEU A 53 -12.83 8.51 6.88
N CYS A 54 -11.58 8.12 7.13
CA CYS A 54 -10.61 7.78 6.08
C CYS A 54 -11.10 6.67 5.16
N SER A 55 -11.70 5.61 5.72
CA SER A 55 -12.28 4.51 4.94
C SER A 55 -13.42 4.99 4.03
N LYS A 56 -14.31 5.84 4.54
CA LYS A 56 -15.39 6.44 3.75
C LYS A 56 -14.85 7.29 2.60
N TYR A 57 -13.86 8.16 2.87
CA TYR A 57 -13.21 8.93 1.80
C TYR A 57 -12.54 8.03 0.77
N LEU A 58 -11.85 6.97 1.20
CA LEU A 58 -11.24 6.01 0.28
C LEU A 58 -12.28 5.36 -0.63
N ALA A 59 -13.45 4.98 -0.08
CA ALA A 59 -14.55 4.44 -0.88
C ALA A 59 -15.05 5.46 -1.93
N VAL A 60 -15.14 6.74 -1.58
CA VAL A 60 -15.48 7.81 -2.53
C VAL A 60 -14.41 7.94 -3.61
N MET A 61 -13.13 7.89 -3.28
CA MET A 61 -12.05 7.94 -4.27
C MET A 61 -12.10 6.76 -5.25
N THR A 62 -12.42 5.56 -4.76
CA THR A 62 -12.65 4.38 -5.61
C THR A 62 -13.86 4.60 -6.52
N LYS A 63 -15.00 5.07 -5.98
CA LYS A 63 -16.19 5.40 -6.78
C LYS A 63 -15.91 6.40 -7.90
N ILE A 64 -15.10 7.43 -7.62
CA ILE A 64 -14.69 8.43 -8.62
C ILE A 64 -13.90 7.76 -9.75
N SER A 65 -12.99 6.86 -9.38
CA SER A 65 -12.15 6.14 -10.34
C SER A 65 -13.00 5.23 -11.24
N ASP A 66 -13.93 4.48 -10.65
CA ASP A 66 -14.80 3.55 -11.36
C ASP A 66 -15.81 4.27 -12.26
N ALA A 67 -16.35 5.40 -11.80
CA ALA A 67 -17.38 6.15 -12.51
C ALA A 67 -16.83 7.30 -13.36
N ARG A 68 -15.52 7.32 -13.67
CA ARG A 68 -14.84 8.44 -14.33
C ARG A 68 -15.52 8.89 -15.64
N GLU A 69 -15.95 7.95 -16.47
CA GLU A 69 -16.64 8.23 -17.74
C GLU A 69 -18.03 8.84 -17.51
N GLU A 70 -18.80 8.28 -16.58
CA GLU A 70 -20.11 8.81 -16.20
C GLU A 70 -20.02 10.20 -15.58
N ILE A 71 -18.97 10.48 -14.80
CA ILE A 71 -18.74 11.80 -14.20
C ILE A 71 -18.44 12.85 -15.27
N SER A 72 -17.79 12.45 -16.36
CA SER A 72 -17.44 13.35 -17.47
C SER A 72 -18.62 13.62 -18.41
N ASN A 73 -19.71 12.86 -18.28
CA ASN A 73 -20.92 13.04 -19.07
C ASN A 73 -21.80 14.15 -18.47
N VAL A 74 -22.15 15.15 -19.29
CA VAL A 74 -22.95 16.32 -18.89
C VAL A 74 -24.38 15.95 -18.49
N ASP A 75 -24.93 14.89 -19.06
CA ASP A 75 -26.29 14.43 -18.75
C ASP A 75 -26.36 13.59 -17.46
N SER A 76 -25.20 13.23 -16.90
CA SER A 76 -25.10 12.37 -15.73
C SER A 76 -25.10 13.17 -14.43
N ASN A 77 -25.95 12.75 -13.49
CA ASN A 77 -25.95 13.30 -12.13
C ASN A 77 -24.84 12.74 -11.24
N LYS A 78 -23.95 11.90 -11.77
CA LYS A 78 -22.94 11.19 -10.97
C LYS A 78 -21.99 12.14 -10.25
N PHE A 79 -21.59 13.22 -10.91
CA PHE A 79 -20.78 14.28 -10.28
C PHE A 79 -21.49 14.90 -9.07
N ASN A 80 -22.76 15.29 -9.23
CA ASN A 80 -23.56 15.90 -8.16
C ASN A 80 -23.75 14.95 -6.97
N ILE A 81 -23.93 13.66 -7.24
CA ILE A 81 -24.05 12.65 -6.17
C ILE A 81 -22.75 12.53 -5.39
N ILE A 82 -21.61 12.47 -6.09
CA ILE A 82 -20.29 12.32 -5.45
C ILE A 82 -19.92 13.56 -4.65
N ILE A 83 -20.14 14.78 -5.17
CA ILE A 83 -19.77 16.00 -4.44
C ILE A 83 -20.60 16.15 -3.16
N ASN A 84 -21.89 15.82 -3.21
CA ASN A 84 -22.74 15.80 -2.02
C ASN A 84 -22.27 14.74 -1.00
N GLU A 85 -21.83 13.57 -1.45
CA GLU A 85 -21.24 12.56 -0.56
C GLU A 85 -19.98 13.10 0.13
N VAL A 86 -19.09 13.77 -0.62
CA VAL A 86 -17.89 14.43 -0.09
C VAL A 86 -18.25 15.53 0.92
N ASP A 87 -19.21 16.39 0.61
CA ASP A 87 -19.64 17.48 1.51
C ASP A 87 -20.25 16.94 2.82
N ASN A 88 -20.97 15.83 2.76
CA ASN A 88 -21.48 15.15 3.95
C ASN A 88 -20.36 14.54 4.80
N LEU A 89 -19.26 14.08 4.18
CA LEU A 89 -18.08 13.60 4.91
C LEU A 89 -17.31 14.75 5.56
N HIS A 90 -17.20 15.91 4.90
CA HIS A 90 -16.57 17.09 5.49
C HIS A 90 -17.32 17.60 6.73
N GLN A 91 -18.64 17.44 6.79
CA GLN A 91 -19.42 17.80 7.96
C GLN A 91 -19.22 16.84 9.16
N GLN A 92 -18.60 15.66 8.93
CA GLN A 92 -18.35 14.65 9.96
C GLN A 92 -16.94 14.73 10.57
N GLY A 93 -16.08 15.67 10.12
CA GLY A 93 -14.67 15.79 10.53
C GLY A 93 -14.32 17.17 11.05
#